data_AF-A0A7W3U4B0-F1
#
_entry.id   AF-A0A7W3U4B0-F1
#
_cell.length_a   1.000
_cell.length_b   1.000
_cell.length_c   1.000
_cell.angle_alpha   90.00
_cell.angle_beta   90.00
_cell.angle_gamma   90.00
#
_symmetry.space_group_name_H-M   'P 1'
#
loop_
_entity.id
_entity.type
_entity.pdbx_description
1 polymer ?
#
loop_
_entity_poly.entity_id
_entity_poly.type
_entity_poly.pdbx_seq_one_letter_code
_entity_poly.pdbx_strand_id
1 'polypeptide(L)'
;MAENIISGRRARPHAMAPGFAACAALVGLTLVACSPDAGDSDAGPAIADIDESGRHLPSLYVDRWVEVLEADGSNGPQKGYREALSACQEAGLPTRPLPEDDAGRVGTERWQLWRTAGQSAYRVEEWGYTSGDSARQEHCLFRSQRTGYHEFFDANQSIVLDLESGTRDVSPANPDELEPMPVESSEAESVAGWTGPQEQAVQGQPCMEWRSADGAVVCRWSGGAEWGFDASNPGEFEANLGPDRYSLVLKAEPAPGQAGSRLRTEQFVLDGAIDTAAMRPE
;
A
#
# COMPACT_ATOMS: atom_id res chain seq x y z
N MET A 1 26.47 14.46 -59.74
CA MET A 1 26.64 13.43 -60.80
C MET A 1 26.26 12.11 -60.14
N ALA A 2 25.18 11.41 -60.46
CA ALA A 2 24.43 11.32 -61.69
C ALA A 2 22.91 11.38 -61.44
N GLU A 3 22.21 11.91 -62.45
CA GLU A 3 20.78 11.82 -62.68
C GLU A 3 20.38 10.41 -63.14
N ASN A 4 19.14 9.99 -62.86
CA ASN A 4 18.19 9.52 -63.88
C ASN A 4 16.78 9.41 -63.23
N ILE A 5 15.77 10.21 -63.62
CA ILE A 5 14.93 10.14 -64.84
C ILE A 5 13.90 8.99 -64.75
N ILE A 6 12.58 9.11 -64.96
CA ILE A 6 11.64 10.19 -65.32
C ILE A 6 10.19 9.59 -65.28
N SER A 7 9.18 10.48 -65.20
CA SER A 7 7.78 10.36 -65.67
C SER A 7 6.79 9.44 -64.90
N GLY A 8 5.57 9.86 -64.56
CA GLY A 8 4.82 11.07 -64.89
C GLY A 8 3.42 10.76 -65.46
N ARG A 9 2.38 11.32 -64.84
CA ARG A 9 1.09 11.87 -65.37
C ARG A 9 0.11 12.01 -64.18
N ARG A 10 -0.19 13.21 -63.65
CA ARG A 10 -1.13 14.27 -64.13
C ARG A 10 -2.53 13.71 -64.45
N ALA A 11 -3.66 14.29 -64.04
CA ALA A 11 -3.98 15.47 -63.25
C ALA A 11 -5.47 15.43 -62.85
N ARG A 12 -5.81 16.17 -61.78
CA ARG A 12 -7.13 16.76 -61.42
C ARG A 12 -7.68 17.62 -62.61
N PRO A 13 -8.93 18.18 -62.65
CA PRO A 13 -9.67 18.74 -61.50
C PRO A 13 -11.21 19.00 -61.61
N HIS A 14 -11.76 19.68 -60.57
CA HIS A 14 -12.88 20.66 -60.54
C HIS A 14 -14.30 20.20 -60.98
N ALA A 15 -15.44 20.73 -60.51
CA ALA A 15 -15.87 21.63 -59.45
C ALA A 15 -17.42 21.74 -59.50
N MET A 16 -18.01 22.33 -58.46
CA MET A 16 -19.24 23.16 -58.45
C MET A 16 -20.65 22.54 -58.56
N ALA A 17 -21.44 22.87 -57.52
CA ALA A 17 -22.91 22.97 -57.42
C ALA A 17 -23.48 24.09 -58.36
N PRO A 18 -24.77 24.53 -58.36
CA PRO A 18 -25.93 24.24 -57.49
C PRO A 18 -27.32 24.14 -58.22
N GLY A 19 -28.44 24.06 -57.48
CA GLY A 19 -29.72 24.62 -57.95
C GLY A 19 -31.04 23.88 -57.66
N PHE A 20 -31.71 24.29 -56.57
CA PHE A 20 -33.17 24.44 -56.33
C PHE A 20 -34.23 23.58 -57.05
N ALA A 21 -35.13 22.94 -56.28
CA ALA A 21 -36.53 23.38 -56.08
C ALA A 21 -37.34 22.39 -55.21
N ALA A 22 -38.29 22.93 -54.45
CA ALA A 22 -38.98 22.33 -53.31
C ALA A 22 -40.32 21.61 -53.65
N CYS A 23 -40.75 20.71 -52.75
CA CYS A 23 -42.11 20.48 -52.23
C CYS A 23 -42.10 19.14 -51.45
N ALA A 24 -42.02 19.11 -50.12
CA ALA A 24 -43.07 19.34 -49.10
C ALA A 24 -43.75 18.04 -48.61
N ALA A 25 -43.74 17.88 -47.28
CA ALA A 25 -44.56 17.04 -46.39
C ALA A 25 -44.23 15.53 -46.30
N LEU A 26 -44.17 14.86 -45.13
CA LEU A 26 -44.08 15.19 -43.70
C LEU A 26 -44.03 13.84 -42.94
N VAL A 27 -43.56 13.86 -41.69
CA VAL A 27 -43.73 12.87 -40.60
C VAL A 27 -42.64 11.79 -40.44
N GLY A 28 -41.92 11.89 -39.30
CA GLY A 28 -41.24 10.76 -38.64
C GLY A 28 -39.82 11.03 -38.10
N LEU A 29 -39.67 11.90 -37.09
CA LEU A 29 -38.52 11.85 -36.16
C LEU A 29 -38.66 10.55 -35.32
N THR A 30 -37.63 9.78 -34.98
CA THR A 30 -36.35 10.16 -34.33
C THR A 30 -35.17 9.28 -34.79
N LEU A 31 -34.03 9.94 -35.03
CA LEU A 31 -32.73 9.31 -35.26
C LEU A 31 -32.06 9.03 -33.91
N VAL A 32 -31.65 7.79 -33.68
CA VAL A 32 -30.53 7.45 -32.80
C VAL A 32 -29.43 6.85 -33.69
N ALA A 33 -28.37 7.62 -33.85
CA ALA A 33 -27.02 7.19 -34.25
C ALA A 33 -26.19 7.23 -32.94
N CYS A 34 -25.18 6.41 -32.63
CA CYS A 34 -24.12 5.78 -33.38
C CYS A 34 -23.48 4.65 -32.52
N SER A 35 -22.90 3.67 -33.22
CA SER A 35 -21.57 3.05 -32.96
C SER A 35 -21.39 1.98 -31.85
N PRO A 36 -20.35 1.11 -32.02
CA PRO A 36 -20.39 -0.31 -31.69
C PRO A 36 -19.70 -0.69 -30.38
N ASP A 37 -20.02 -1.92 -29.96
CA ASP A 37 -19.47 -2.69 -28.85
C ASP A 37 -17.97 -2.48 -28.57
N ALA A 38 -17.68 -2.10 -27.34
CA ALA A 38 -16.36 -2.19 -26.74
C ALA A 38 -16.49 -2.85 -25.36
N GLY A 39 -16.08 -4.13 -25.32
CA GLY A 39 -15.46 -4.82 -24.18
C GLY A 39 -16.06 -4.55 -22.81
N ASP A 40 -17.01 -5.40 -22.43
CA ASP A 40 -17.39 -5.64 -21.05
C ASP A 40 -16.14 -6.02 -20.25
N SER A 41 -15.66 -5.08 -19.43
CA SER A 41 -14.62 -5.34 -18.45
C SER A 41 -15.33 -5.88 -17.22
N ASP A 42 -15.18 -7.18 -17.00
CA ASP A 42 -15.70 -7.93 -15.88
C ASP A 42 -15.07 -7.41 -14.57
N ALA A 43 -15.61 -6.30 -14.07
CA ALA A 43 -15.38 -5.82 -12.73
C ALA A 43 -16.34 -6.60 -11.83
N GLY A 44 -15.79 -7.61 -11.13
CA GLY A 44 -16.55 -8.40 -10.16
C GLY A 44 -17.26 -7.49 -9.14
N PRO A 45 -18.47 -7.88 -8.68
CA PRO A 45 -19.25 -7.04 -7.78
C PRO A 45 -18.49 -6.82 -6.46
N ALA A 46 -18.51 -5.57 -5.98
CA ALA A 46 -18.14 -5.25 -4.61
C ALA A 46 -18.99 -6.11 -3.66
N ILE A 47 -18.33 -6.93 -2.84
CA ILE A 47 -19.02 -7.80 -1.89
C ILE A 47 -19.51 -6.93 -0.73
N ALA A 48 -20.74 -6.45 -0.85
CA ALA A 48 -21.45 -5.81 0.24
C ALA A 48 -22.22 -6.86 1.03
N ASP A 49 -21.57 -7.45 2.03
CA ASP A 49 -22.28 -8.27 3.03
C ASP A 49 -22.83 -7.34 4.12
N ILE A 50 -24.14 -7.47 4.37
CA ILE A 50 -24.89 -6.67 5.33
C ILE A 50 -24.93 -7.49 6.62
N ASP A 51 -24.34 -6.97 7.70
CA ASP A 51 -24.49 -7.58 9.02
C ASP A 51 -25.95 -7.47 9.53
N GLU A 52 -26.36 -8.28 10.51
CA GLU A 52 -27.72 -8.21 11.07
C GLU A 52 -28.06 -6.85 11.73
N SER A 53 -27.08 -5.97 11.91
CA SER A 53 -27.25 -4.59 12.41
C SER A 53 -27.46 -3.55 11.30
N GLY A 54 -27.41 -3.95 10.03
CA GLY A 54 -27.51 -3.06 8.88
C GLY A 54 -26.30 -2.15 8.69
N ARG A 55 -25.18 -2.42 9.39
CA ARG A 55 -23.93 -1.68 9.24
C ARG A 55 -23.05 -2.41 8.24
N HIS A 56 -22.65 -1.69 7.20
CA HIS A 56 -21.74 -2.23 6.20
C HIS A 56 -20.31 -2.01 6.70
N LEU A 57 -19.58 -3.10 6.97
CA LEU A 57 -18.13 -3.01 7.15
C LEU A 57 -17.53 -2.74 5.75
N PRO A 58 -16.86 -1.58 5.55
CA PRO A 58 -16.31 -1.23 4.25
C PRO A 58 -15.22 -2.22 3.85
N SER A 59 -15.04 -2.39 2.54
CA SER A 59 -13.80 -2.97 2.05
C SER A 59 -12.66 -2.00 2.37
N LEU A 60 -11.65 -2.49 3.08
CA LEU A 60 -10.51 -1.72 3.52
C LEU A 60 -9.23 -2.42 3.08
N TYR A 61 -8.38 -1.71 2.37
CA TYR A 61 -7.00 -2.13 2.13
C TYR A 61 -6.04 -0.98 2.44
N VAL A 62 -5.02 -1.27 3.25
CA VAL A 62 -4.00 -0.29 3.64
C VAL A 62 -2.61 -0.89 3.44
N ASP A 63 -1.77 -0.21 2.69
CA ASP A 63 -0.39 -0.58 2.39
C ASP A 63 0.56 0.48 2.93
N ARG A 64 1.44 0.09 3.84
CA ARG A 64 2.33 1.00 4.56
C ARG A 64 3.75 0.48 4.52
N TRP A 65 4.69 1.41 4.45
CA TRP A 65 6.11 1.13 4.61
C TRP A 65 6.60 1.69 5.94
N VAL A 66 7.41 0.91 6.64
CA VAL A 66 7.98 1.23 7.94
C VAL A 66 9.49 1.09 7.88
N GLU A 67 10.20 1.96 8.57
CA GLU A 67 11.63 1.82 8.82
C GLU A 67 12.01 2.47 10.15
N VAL A 68 13.07 1.96 10.77
CA VAL A 68 13.66 2.58 11.96
C VAL A 68 14.84 3.44 11.52
N LEU A 69 14.78 4.72 11.88
CA LEU A 69 15.82 5.69 11.59
C LEU A 69 16.75 5.88 12.77
N GLU A 70 18.01 6.09 12.46
CA GLU A 70 19.02 6.59 13.39
C GLU A 70 18.86 8.11 13.60
N ALA A 71 19.56 8.65 14.59
CA ALA A 71 19.55 10.09 14.88
C ALA A 71 20.01 10.97 13.70
N ASP A 72 20.81 10.44 12.77
CA ASP A 72 21.21 11.13 11.54
C ASP A 72 20.18 11.02 10.40
N GLY A 73 19.02 10.41 10.66
CA GLY A 73 17.95 10.16 9.70
C GLY A 73 18.21 9.00 8.74
N SER A 74 19.30 8.24 8.94
CA SER A 74 19.64 7.11 8.08
C SER A 74 18.98 5.80 8.52
N ASN A 75 18.77 4.92 7.55
CA ASN A 75 18.40 3.52 7.79
C ASN A 75 19.68 2.74 8.16
N GLY A 76 19.82 2.40 9.44
CA GLY A 76 21.02 1.74 10.00
C GLY A 76 21.37 0.43 9.30
N PRO A 77 20.44 -0.54 9.18
CA PRO A 77 20.69 -1.80 8.46
C PRO A 77 21.15 -1.59 7.01
N GLN A 78 20.53 -0.66 6.28
CA GLN A 78 20.91 -0.37 4.91
C GLN A 78 22.31 0.25 4.82
N LYS A 79 22.65 1.15 5.75
CA LYS A 79 24.00 1.72 5.88
C LYS A 79 25.03 0.64 6.18
N GLY A 80 24.75 -0.24 7.14
CA GLY A 80 25.62 -1.38 7.49
C GLY A 80 25.87 -2.32 6.31
N TYR A 81 24.84 -2.62 5.51
CA TYR A 81 24.99 -3.39 4.27
C TYR A 81 25.97 -2.71 3.29
N ARG A 82 25.79 -1.41 3.02
CA ARG A 82 26.65 -0.66 2.09
C ARG A 82 28.09 -0.61 2.57
N GLU A 83 28.31 -0.40 3.87
CA GLU A 83 29.65 -0.40 4.47
C GLU A 83 30.32 -1.77 4.36
N ALA A 84 29.60 -2.85 4.66
CA ALA A 84 30.12 -4.22 4.51
C ALA A 84 30.45 -4.57 3.06
N LEU A 85 29.61 -4.16 2.11
CA LEU A 85 29.86 -4.34 0.68
C LEU A 85 31.12 -3.60 0.23
N SER A 86 31.30 -2.34 0.64
CA SER A 86 32.49 -1.55 0.31
C SER A 86 33.75 -2.19 0.85
N ALA A 87 33.73 -2.63 2.12
CA ALA A 87 34.87 -3.28 2.76
C ALA A 87 35.30 -4.57 2.02
N CYS A 88 34.33 -5.39 1.60
CA CYS A 88 34.60 -6.59 0.81
C CYS A 88 35.24 -6.28 -0.54
N GLN A 89 34.76 -5.24 -1.24
CA GLN A 89 35.28 -4.80 -2.53
C GLN A 89 36.69 -4.21 -2.41
N GLU A 90 36.92 -3.36 -1.42
CA GLU A 90 38.23 -2.74 -1.15
C GLU A 90 39.29 -3.76 -0.75
N ALA A 91 38.91 -4.80 -0.01
CA ALA A 91 39.78 -5.90 0.34
C ALA A 91 40.07 -6.87 -0.83
N GLY A 92 39.44 -6.67 -1.99
CA GLY A 92 39.59 -7.55 -3.16
C GLY A 92 39.03 -8.96 -2.94
N LEU A 93 38.08 -9.12 -2.01
CA LEU A 93 37.48 -10.41 -1.69
C LEU A 93 36.44 -10.80 -2.75
N PRO A 94 36.27 -12.10 -3.04
CA PRO A 94 35.16 -12.57 -3.86
C PRO A 94 33.82 -12.11 -3.27
N THR A 95 33.15 -11.22 -3.99
CA THR A 95 31.98 -10.50 -3.50
C THR A 95 30.78 -10.79 -4.38
N ARG A 96 29.64 -11.10 -3.76
CA ARG A 96 28.34 -11.13 -4.43
C ARG A 96 27.40 -10.14 -3.75
N PRO A 97 27.09 -9.00 -4.39
CA PRO A 97 26.13 -8.04 -3.84
C PRO A 97 24.70 -8.59 -3.89
N LEU A 98 23.82 -7.99 -3.10
CA LEU A 98 22.37 -8.12 -3.29
C LEU A 98 21.96 -7.48 -4.63
N PRO A 99 20.86 -7.95 -5.25
CA PRO A 99 20.16 -7.17 -6.27
C PRO A 99 19.83 -5.77 -5.77
N GLU A 100 19.83 -4.78 -6.67
CA GLU A 100 19.62 -3.37 -6.31
C GLU A 100 18.28 -3.13 -5.58
N ASP A 101 17.20 -3.74 -6.07
CA ASP A 101 15.86 -3.66 -5.46
C ASP A 101 15.83 -4.23 -4.03
N ASP A 102 16.62 -5.27 -3.75
CA ASP A 102 16.70 -5.87 -2.41
C ASP A 102 17.57 -5.02 -1.49
N ALA A 103 18.71 -4.51 -1.99
CA ALA A 103 19.56 -3.57 -1.27
C ALA A 103 18.82 -2.27 -0.90
N GLY A 104 17.91 -1.81 -1.77
CA GLY A 104 17.05 -0.66 -1.54
C GLY A 104 16.07 -0.85 -0.38
N ARG A 105 15.71 -2.10 -0.06
CA ARG A 105 14.70 -2.46 0.95
C ARG A 105 15.28 -2.92 2.28
N VAL A 106 16.58 -3.21 2.38
CA VAL A 106 17.21 -3.63 3.64
C VAL A 106 16.85 -2.67 4.78
N GLY A 107 16.37 -3.21 5.90
CA GLY A 107 15.97 -2.44 7.07
C GLY A 107 14.61 -1.76 6.94
N THR A 108 13.77 -2.19 6.00
CA THR A 108 12.40 -1.72 5.84
C THR A 108 11.42 -2.85 6.09
N GLU A 109 10.19 -2.47 6.42
CA GLU A 109 9.05 -3.37 6.55
C GLU A 109 7.88 -2.87 5.69
N ARG A 110 7.02 -3.79 5.27
CA ARG A 110 5.79 -3.51 4.55
C ARG A 110 4.63 -4.12 5.31
N TRP A 111 3.72 -3.27 5.72
CA TRP A 111 2.58 -3.57 6.58
C TRP A 111 1.31 -3.44 5.75
N GLN A 112 0.65 -4.56 5.50
CA GLN A 112 -0.55 -4.63 4.69
C GLN A 112 -1.73 -5.11 5.54
N LEU A 113 -2.84 -4.39 5.50
CA LEU A 113 -4.09 -4.75 6.17
C LEU A 113 -5.20 -4.88 5.13
N TRP A 114 -5.99 -5.93 5.25
CA TRP A 114 -7.25 -6.11 4.55
C TRP A 114 -8.39 -6.34 5.54
N ARG A 115 -9.52 -5.68 5.31
CA ARG A 115 -10.80 -6.01 5.96
C ARG A 115 -11.93 -5.98 4.94
N THR A 116 -12.82 -6.96 5.05
CA THR A 116 -14.12 -7.02 4.39
C THR A 116 -15.12 -7.59 5.39
N ALA A 117 -16.40 -7.61 5.03
CA ALA A 117 -17.39 -8.32 5.83
C ALA A 117 -16.98 -9.81 6.01
N GLY A 118 -16.73 -10.22 7.26
CA GLY A 118 -16.43 -11.60 7.62
C GLY A 118 -15.00 -12.09 7.30
N GLN A 119 -14.12 -11.23 6.78
CA GLN A 119 -12.71 -11.58 6.58
C GLN A 119 -11.78 -10.43 6.99
N SER A 120 -10.70 -10.76 7.70
CA SER A 120 -9.59 -9.84 7.93
C SER A 120 -8.27 -10.55 7.64
N ALA A 121 -7.31 -9.81 7.10
CA ALA A 121 -5.96 -10.32 6.92
C ALA A 121 -4.95 -9.23 7.21
N TYR A 122 -3.78 -9.64 7.67
CA TYR A 122 -2.68 -8.74 7.91
C TYR A 122 -1.36 -9.40 7.53
N ARG A 123 -0.47 -8.65 6.86
CA ARG A 123 0.83 -9.15 6.44
C ARG A 123 1.93 -8.15 6.79
N VAL A 124 2.97 -8.64 7.46
CA VAL A 124 4.26 -7.95 7.63
C VAL A 124 5.30 -8.69 6.81
N GLU A 125 5.96 -7.95 5.94
CA GLU A 125 7.20 -8.39 5.30
C GLU A 125 8.34 -7.51 5.79
N GLU A 126 9.45 -8.11 6.19
CA GLU A 126 10.66 -7.41 6.59
C GLU A 126 11.80 -7.81 5.64
N TRP A 127 12.64 -6.84 5.26
CA TRP A 127 13.76 -7.08 4.37
C TRP A 127 15.09 -6.94 5.11
N GLY A 128 15.87 -8.02 5.07
CA GLY A 128 17.21 -8.08 5.62
C GLY A 128 18.19 -8.70 4.64
N TYR A 129 19.37 -9.02 5.16
CA TYR A 129 20.37 -9.76 4.41
C TYR A 129 21.16 -10.68 5.32
N THR A 130 21.63 -11.77 4.74
CA THR A 130 22.58 -12.68 5.37
C THR A 130 23.88 -12.69 4.56
N SER A 131 24.96 -13.11 5.21
CA SER A 131 26.22 -13.45 4.56
C SER A 131 26.60 -14.90 4.88
N GLY A 132 27.44 -15.49 4.04
CA GLY A 132 27.88 -16.86 4.22
C GLY A 132 28.89 -17.04 5.37
N ASP A 133 29.26 -18.28 5.63
CA ASP A 133 30.17 -18.65 6.71
C ASP A 133 31.56 -18.02 6.56
N SER A 134 31.96 -17.21 7.55
CA SER A 134 33.29 -16.60 7.64
C SER A 134 34.41 -17.64 7.63
N ALA A 135 34.22 -18.83 8.22
CA ALA A 135 35.21 -19.91 8.22
C ALA A 135 35.43 -20.49 6.82
N ARG A 136 34.43 -20.36 5.93
CA ARG A 136 34.52 -20.72 4.51
C ARG A 136 34.84 -19.54 3.60
N GLN A 137 35.14 -18.37 4.18
CA GLN A 137 35.37 -17.12 3.46
C GLN A 137 34.18 -16.66 2.60
N GLU A 138 32.96 -17.00 3.01
CA GLU A 138 31.73 -16.65 2.28
C GLU A 138 31.05 -15.37 2.82
N HIS A 139 31.68 -14.65 3.74
CA HIS A 139 31.12 -13.47 4.41
C HIS A 139 30.88 -12.27 3.48
N CYS A 140 31.46 -12.27 2.28
CA CYS A 140 31.22 -11.29 1.22
C CYS A 140 30.19 -11.78 0.17
N LEU A 141 29.56 -12.94 0.40
CA LEU A 141 28.54 -13.51 -0.47
C LEU A 141 27.15 -13.24 0.11
N PHE A 142 26.67 -12.01 -0.07
CA PHE A 142 25.39 -11.57 0.47
C PHE A 142 24.21 -12.29 -0.19
N ARG A 143 23.13 -12.47 0.58
CA ARG A 143 21.83 -13.01 0.15
C ARG A 143 20.72 -12.21 0.80
N SER A 144 19.68 -11.89 0.04
CA SER A 144 18.50 -11.26 0.60
C SER A 144 17.80 -12.24 1.54
N GLN A 145 17.24 -11.69 2.62
CA GLN A 145 16.42 -12.42 3.57
C GLN A 145 15.10 -11.67 3.66
N ARG A 146 14.01 -12.43 3.63
CA ARG A 146 12.67 -11.91 3.90
C ARG A 146 12.07 -12.68 5.05
N THR A 147 11.64 -11.97 6.07
CA THR A 147 11.00 -12.49 7.28
C THR A 147 9.64 -11.82 7.46
N GLY A 148 8.92 -12.20 8.52
CA GLY A 148 7.63 -11.66 8.87
C GLY A 148 6.54 -12.73 8.84
N TYR A 149 5.29 -12.30 8.77
CA TYR A 149 4.14 -13.17 8.91
C TYR A 149 2.95 -12.71 8.08
N HIS A 150 2.05 -13.64 7.77
CA HIS A 150 0.77 -13.37 7.13
C HIS A 150 -0.34 -14.08 7.90
N GLU A 151 -1.25 -13.28 8.45
CA GLU A 151 -2.41 -13.74 9.20
C GLU A 151 -3.69 -13.54 8.42
N PHE A 152 -4.61 -14.50 8.55
CA PHE A 152 -5.94 -14.44 7.95
C PHE A 152 -6.98 -15.00 8.92
N PHE A 153 -8.13 -14.34 8.96
CA PHE A 153 -9.26 -14.64 9.81
C PHE A 153 -10.52 -14.73 8.97
N ASP A 154 -11.30 -15.79 9.15
CA ASP A 154 -12.67 -15.91 8.66
C ASP A 154 -13.57 -16.61 9.69
N ALA A 155 -14.86 -16.76 9.38
CA ALA A 155 -15.84 -17.38 10.27
C ALA A 155 -15.54 -18.85 10.65
N ASN A 156 -14.60 -19.51 9.97
CA ASN A 156 -14.29 -20.93 10.16
C ASN A 156 -12.94 -21.14 10.85
N GLN A 157 -11.95 -20.30 10.59
CA GLN A 157 -10.57 -20.52 11.03
C GLN A 157 -9.74 -19.24 11.12
N SER A 158 -8.64 -19.34 11.84
CA SER A 158 -7.53 -18.41 11.76
C SER A 158 -6.31 -19.13 11.18
N ILE A 159 -5.55 -18.45 10.32
CA ILE A 159 -4.35 -18.97 9.68
C ILE A 159 -3.21 -18.01 9.97
N VAL A 160 -2.08 -18.53 10.42
CA VAL A 160 -0.82 -17.78 10.55
C VAL A 160 0.24 -18.48 9.69
N LEU A 161 0.86 -17.75 8.77
CA LEU A 161 1.98 -18.19 7.95
C LEU A 161 3.23 -17.42 8.35
N ASP A 162 4.27 -18.13 8.77
CA ASP A 162 5.61 -17.58 8.95
C ASP A 162 6.30 -17.48 7.58
N LEU A 163 6.69 -16.27 7.17
CA LEU A 163 7.21 -16.01 5.82
C LEU A 163 8.64 -16.48 5.61
N GLU A 164 9.38 -16.76 6.69
CA GLU A 164 10.77 -17.24 6.61
C GLU A 164 10.82 -18.77 6.45
N SER A 165 10.14 -19.48 7.33
CA SER A 165 10.10 -20.94 7.40
C SER A 165 9.04 -21.56 6.49
N GLY A 166 8.01 -20.80 6.11
CA GLY A 166 6.83 -21.31 5.42
C GLY A 166 5.91 -22.15 6.32
N THR A 167 6.12 -22.12 7.65
CA THR A 167 5.29 -22.86 8.60
C THR A 167 3.91 -22.24 8.66
N ARG A 168 2.89 -23.09 8.57
CA ARG A 168 1.49 -22.69 8.55
C ARG A 168 0.73 -23.30 9.71
N ASP A 169 0.23 -22.45 10.57
CA ASP A 169 -0.60 -22.82 11.72
C ASP A 169 -2.07 -22.48 11.43
N VAL A 170 -2.94 -23.44 11.71
CA VAL A 170 -4.39 -23.27 11.57
C VAL A 170 -5.03 -23.49 12.92
N SER A 171 -5.80 -22.52 13.37
CA SER A 171 -6.57 -22.57 14.60
C SER A 171 -8.06 -22.32 14.31
N PRO A 172 -8.95 -22.62 15.28
CA PRO A 172 -10.37 -22.25 15.16
C PRO A 172 -10.57 -20.76 14.88
N ALA A 173 -11.76 -20.40 14.41
CA ALA A 173 -12.15 -19.01 14.18
C ALA A 173 -11.92 -18.13 15.42
N ASN A 174 -11.43 -16.91 15.20
CA ASN A 174 -11.32 -15.87 16.21
C ASN A 174 -12.32 -14.74 15.88
N PRO A 175 -13.52 -14.73 16.50
CA PRO A 175 -14.55 -13.74 16.17
C PRO A 175 -14.13 -12.31 16.51
N ASP A 176 -13.26 -12.11 17.52
CA ASP A 176 -12.77 -10.80 17.92
C ASP A 176 -12.02 -10.07 16.79
N GLU A 177 -11.43 -10.79 15.84
CA GLU A 177 -10.72 -10.23 14.67
C GLU A 177 -11.66 -9.82 13.53
N LEU A 178 -12.91 -10.27 13.56
CA LEU A 178 -13.92 -10.06 12.52
C LEU A 178 -15.00 -9.07 12.93
N GLU A 179 -15.27 -8.95 14.22
CA GLU A 179 -16.33 -8.11 14.75
C GLU A 179 -15.81 -6.69 15.06
N PRO A 180 -16.13 -5.68 14.24
CA PRO A 180 -15.80 -4.31 14.56
C PRO A 180 -16.59 -3.87 15.80
N MET A 181 -15.89 -3.48 16.86
CA MET A 181 -16.49 -2.87 18.04
C MET A 181 -16.38 -1.35 17.88
N PRO A 182 -17.48 -0.61 17.68
CA PRO A 182 -17.41 0.84 17.59
C PRO A 182 -16.69 1.41 18.80
N VAL A 183 -15.74 2.29 18.55
CA VAL A 183 -15.14 3.09 19.60
C VAL A 183 -15.89 4.40 19.64
N GLU A 184 -16.24 4.85 20.85
CA GLU A 184 -16.65 6.24 21.02
C GLU A 184 -15.51 7.09 20.46
N SER A 185 -15.82 8.04 19.57
CA SER A 185 -14.83 9.01 19.15
C SER A 185 -14.42 9.76 20.41
N SER A 186 -13.30 9.37 21.01
CA SER A 186 -12.74 10.10 22.14
C SER A 186 -12.55 11.54 21.66
N GLU A 187 -12.98 12.53 22.46
CA GLU A 187 -12.42 13.86 22.31
C GLU A 187 -10.92 13.65 22.47
N ALA A 188 -10.21 13.68 21.35
CA ALA A 188 -8.80 13.42 21.20
C ALA A 188 -8.02 13.78 22.48
N GLU A 189 -7.76 12.79 23.33
CA GLU A 189 -7.16 13.05 24.63
C GLU A 189 -5.71 13.48 24.42
N SER A 190 -5.37 14.69 24.88
CA SER A 190 -4.01 15.19 24.77
C SER A 190 -3.10 14.45 25.74
N VAL A 191 -2.19 13.62 25.22
CA VAL A 191 -1.08 13.11 26.02
C VAL A 191 -0.13 14.26 26.38
N ALA A 192 0.38 14.25 27.62
CA ALA A 192 1.31 15.27 28.09
C ALA A 192 2.52 15.38 27.15
N GLY A 193 2.87 16.61 26.74
CA GLY A 193 3.97 16.86 25.80
C GLY A 193 3.59 16.76 24.32
N TRP A 194 2.33 16.50 23.99
CA TRP A 194 1.81 16.51 22.62
C TRP A 194 0.85 17.67 22.38
N THR A 195 0.85 18.14 21.13
CA THR A 195 -0.05 19.17 20.61
C THR A 195 -0.87 18.59 19.46
N GLY A 196 -2.13 19.00 19.35
CA GLY A 196 -3.10 18.44 18.41
C GLY A 196 -4.46 18.17 19.07
N PRO A 197 -5.35 17.41 18.39
CA PRO A 197 -5.18 16.95 17.02
C PRO A 197 -5.33 18.09 16.01
N GLN A 198 -4.67 17.98 14.87
CA GLN A 198 -4.97 18.77 13.67
C GLN A 198 -5.51 17.85 12.59
N GLU A 199 -6.63 18.20 11.97
CA GLU A 199 -7.15 17.44 10.85
C GLU A 199 -6.19 17.53 9.67
N GLN A 200 -5.82 16.39 9.11
CA GLN A 200 -4.97 16.25 7.93
C GLN A 200 -5.57 15.17 7.00
N ALA A 201 -4.95 15.01 5.82
CA ALA A 201 -5.28 13.93 4.92
C ALA A 201 -4.02 13.17 4.47
N VAL A 202 -4.08 11.84 4.48
CA VAL A 202 -3.03 10.96 3.96
C VAL A 202 -3.69 9.98 2.99
N GLN A 203 -3.19 9.93 1.76
CA GLN A 203 -3.78 9.11 0.67
C GLN A 203 -5.31 9.33 0.51
N GLY A 204 -5.74 10.59 0.66
CA GLY A 204 -7.16 10.97 0.54
C GLY A 204 -8.04 10.63 1.75
N GLN A 205 -7.49 9.99 2.80
CA GLN A 205 -8.22 9.66 4.02
C GLN A 205 -7.97 10.68 5.14
N PRO A 206 -8.99 11.00 5.94
CA PRO A 206 -8.85 11.92 7.06
C PRO A 206 -8.01 11.30 8.19
N CYS A 207 -7.12 12.08 8.78
CA CYS A 207 -6.38 11.66 9.96
C CYS A 207 -6.21 12.80 10.97
N MET A 208 -6.11 12.45 12.24
CA MET A 208 -5.77 13.37 13.32
C MET A 208 -4.26 13.37 13.52
N GLU A 209 -3.61 14.47 13.17
CA GLU A 209 -2.16 14.66 13.34
C GLU A 209 -1.85 15.24 14.72
N TRP A 210 -0.85 14.64 15.35
CA TRP A 210 -0.32 15.03 16.64
C TRP A 210 1.18 15.30 16.52
N ARG A 211 1.66 16.29 17.27
CA ARG A 211 3.07 16.66 17.30
C ARG A 211 3.58 16.73 18.73
N SER A 212 4.65 15.99 19.01
CA SER A 212 5.33 16.06 20.30
C SER A 212 6.10 17.38 20.44
N ALA A 213 6.48 17.73 21.67
CA ALA A 213 7.22 18.96 21.97
C ALA A 213 8.61 19.02 21.29
N ASP A 214 9.22 17.88 21.00
CA ASP A 214 10.49 17.74 20.29
C ASP A 214 10.34 17.55 18.78
N GLY A 215 9.11 17.46 18.28
CA GLY A 215 8.79 17.55 16.86
C GLY A 215 8.52 16.22 16.13
N ALA A 216 8.39 15.11 16.84
CA ALA A 216 7.84 13.88 16.28
C ALA A 216 6.38 14.10 15.83
N VAL A 217 5.96 13.34 14.82
CA VAL A 217 4.65 13.49 14.19
C VAL A 217 3.97 12.12 14.10
N VAL A 218 2.69 12.05 14.45
CA VAL A 218 1.86 10.85 14.24
C VAL A 218 0.51 11.29 13.69
N CYS A 219 0.05 10.69 12.59
CA CYS A 219 -1.29 10.89 12.05
C CYS A 219 -2.07 9.57 12.06
N ARG A 220 -3.16 9.52 12.82
CA ARG A 220 -4.02 8.34 12.96
C ARG A 220 -5.32 8.53 12.21
N TRP A 221 -5.74 7.50 11.48
CA TRP A 221 -6.97 7.54 10.68
C TRP A 221 -8.18 7.83 11.56
N SER A 222 -8.93 8.87 11.19
CA SER A 222 -10.08 9.33 11.96
C SER A 222 -11.42 8.96 11.33
N GLY A 223 -11.40 8.36 10.14
CA GLY A 223 -12.60 7.93 9.42
C GLY A 223 -13.18 6.61 9.91
N GLY A 224 -12.51 5.90 10.85
CA GLY A 224 -12.81 4.50 11.15
C GLY A 224 -13.46 4.21 12.51
N ALA A 225 -13.86 5.23 13.26
CA ALA A 225 -14.35 5.05 14.64
C ALA A 225 -15.55 4.09 14.74
N GLU A 226 -16.48 4.16 13.77
CA GLU A 226 -17.66 3.28 13.73
C GLU A 226 -17.31 1.80 13.48
N TRP A 227 -16.10 1.53 12.98
CA TRP A 227 -15.55 0.19 12.76
C TRP A 227 -14.44 -0.19 13.76
N GLY A 228 -14.32 0.58 14.85
CA GLY A 228 -13.41 0.29 15.95
C GLY A 228 -11.98 0.79 15.80
N PHE A 229 -11.75 1.76 14.90
CA PHE A 229 -10.44 2.40 14.78
C PHE A 229 -10.36 3.68 15.60
N ASP A 230 -9.50 3.68 16.62
CA ASP A 230 -9.26 4.84 17.47
C ASP A 230 -8.22 5.79 16.85
N ALA A 231 -8.54 7.08 16.88
CA ALA A 231 -7.69 8.18 16.41
C ALA A 231 -7.00 8.95 17.56
N SER A 232 -7.20 8.52 18.81
CA SER A 232 -6.51 9.04 19.98
C SER A 232 -4.99 8.85 19.85
N ASN A 233 -4.21 9.71 20.51
CA ASN A 233 -2.76 9.60 20.46
C ASN A 233 -2.18 9.07 21.77
N PRO A 234 -1.76 7.80 21.85
CA PRO A 234 -1.09 7.27 23.03
C PRO A 234 0.38 7.71 23.15
N GLY A 235 0.98 8.33 22.12
CA GLY A 235 2.38 8.73 22.10
C GLY A 235 3.05 8.52 20.74
N GLU A 236 4.36 8.31 20.76
CA GLU A 236 5.14 8.06 19.54
C GLU A 236 4.72 6.75 18.87
N PHE A 237 4.99 6.66 17.57
CA PHE A 237 4.83 5.40 16.84
C PHE A 237 6.07 4.52 17.05
N GLU A 238 5.84 3.29 17.50
CA GLU A 238 6.87 2.30 17.80
C GLU A 238 6.69 1.06 16.92
N ALA A 239 7.51 0.91 15.88
CA ALA A 239 7.40 -0.20 14.93
C ALA A 239 7.57 -1.59 15.60
N ASN A 240 8.36 -1.67 16.67
CA ASN A 240 8.62 -2.91 17.43
C ASN A 240 7.40 -3.43 18.19
N LEU A 241 6.33 -2.64 18.36
CA LEU A 241 5.06 -3.12 18.90
C LEU A 241 4.22 -3.84 17.84
N GLY A 242 4.64 -3.80 16.58
CA GLY A 242 3.93 -4.37 15.45
C GLY A 242 2.71 -3.53 15.04
N PRO A 243 1.91 -4.04 14.10
CA PRO A 243 0.65 -3.41 13.71
C PRO A 243 -0.34 -3.34 14.85
N ASP A 244 -0.89 -2.14 15.05
CA ASP A 244 -2.14 -2.00 15.78
C ASP A 244 -3.33 -2.26 14.82
N ARG A 245 -4.19 -3.20 15.22
CA ARG A 245 -5.39 -3.62 14.46
C ARG A 245 -6.61 -2.74 14.75
N TYR A 246 -6.53 -1.93 15.80
CA TYR A 246 -7.59 -1.06 16.30
C TYR A 246 -7.18 0.42 16.29
N SER A 247 -5.97 0.75 15.85
CA SER A 247 -5.57 2.11 15.52
C SER A 247 -4.67 2.15 14.28
N LEU A 248 -5.15 2.81 13.23
CA LEU A 248 -4.41 2.91 11.97
C LEU A 248 -3.59 4.18 11.90
N VAL A 249 -2.31 4.07 12.22
CA VAL A 249 -1.32 5.10 11.90
C VAL A 249 -1.12 5.14 10.39
N LEU A 250 -1.39 6.31 9.79
CA LEU A 250 -1.24 6.56 8.35
C LEU A 250 0.08 7.23 8.02
N LYS A 251 0.65 7.94 8.99
CA LYS A 251 1.93 8.62 8.87
C LYS A 251 2.58 8.73 10.24
N ALA A 252 3.87 8.46 10.32
CA ALA A 252 4.67 8.78 11.50
C ALA A 252 6.07 9.23 11.09
N GLU A 253 6.61 10.20 11.80
CA GLU A 253 7.98 10.69 11.66
C GLU A 253 8.59 10.88 13.05
N PRO A 254 9.80 10.37 13.32
CA PRO A 254 10.48 10.65 14.58
C PRO A 254 10.89 12.14 14.67
N ALA A 255 11.20 12.59 15.89
CA ALA A 255 11.69 13.95 16.09
C ALA A 255 13.01 14.19 15.33
N PRO A 256 13.23 15.38 14.75
CA PRO A 256 14.46 15.68 14.04
C PRO A 256 15.71 15.48 14.91
N GLY A 257 16.70 14.73 14.41
CA GLY A 257 17.93 14.44 15.15
C GLY A 257 17.80 13.34 16.21
N GLN A 258 16.65 12.65 16.26
CA GLN A 258 16.42 11.51 17.14
C GLN A 258 16.19 10.24 16.32
N ALA A 259 16.55 9.11 16.91
CA ALA A 259 16.21 7.80 16.35
C ALA A 259 14.72 7.51 16.59
N GLY A 260 14.10 6.74 15.70
CA GLY A 260 12.71 6.32 15.88
C GLY A 260 12.07 5.78 14.62
N SER A 261 10.80 5.42 14.71
CA SER A 261 10.09 4.74 13.62
C SER A 261 9.45 5.74 12.67
N ARG A 262 9.72 5.59 11.37
CA ARG A 262 9.01 6.27 10.30
C ARG A 262 8.00 5.33 9.67
N LEU A 263 6.79 5.82 9.46
CA LEU A 263 5.73 5.11 8.73
C LEU A 263 5.16 6.01 7.64
N ARG A 264 5.04 5.46 6.43
CA ARG A 264 4.37 6.12 5.30
C ARG A 264 3.31 5.19 4.70
N THR A 265 2.13 5.73 4.42
CA THR A 265 1.10 4.99 3.67
C THR A 265 1.34 5.17 2.17
N GLU A 266 1.49 4.04 1.47
CA GLU A 266 1.59 3.99 0.01
C GLU A 266 0.21 3.99 -0.62
N GLN A 267 -0.71 3.18 -0.09
CA GLN A 267 -2.06 3.02 -0.62
C GLN A 267 -3.07 2.91 0.52
N PHE A 268 -4.22 3.56 0.34
CA PHE A 268 -5.39 3.39 1.18
C PHE A 268 -6.62 3.27 0.28
N VAL A 269 -7.33 2.15 0.36
CA VAL A 269 -8.59 1.90 -0.36
C VAL A 269 -9.68 1.70 0.67
N LEU A 270 -10.75 2.50 0.54
CA LEU A 270 -11.98 2.39 1.31
C LEU A 270 -13.14 2.25 0.33
N ASP A 271 -14.03 1.27 0.52
CA ASP A 271 -15.18 0.99 -0.34
C ASP A 271 -14.84 0.75 -1.82
N GLY A 272 -13.58 0.35 -2.09
CA GLY A 272 -13.07 0.08 -3.41
C GLY A 272 -12.81 -1.40 -3.66
N ALA A 273 -12.42 -1.73 -4.89
CA ALA A 273 -11.94 -3.06 -5.24
C ALA A 273 -10.62 -3.35 -4.52
N ILE A 274 -10.58 -4.47 -3.80
CA ILE A 274 -9.36 -4.99 -3.14
C ILE A 274 -9.13 -6.43 -3.61
N ASP A 275 -7.87 -6.85 -3.62
CA ASP A 275 -7.50 -8.24 -3.94
C ASP A 275 -7.77 -9.14 -2.73
N THR A 276 -8.94 -9.77 -2.72
CA THR A 276 -9.34 -10.71 -1.66
C THR A 276 -8.63 -12.06 -1.76
N ALA A 277 -8.06 -12.41 -2.93
CA ALA A 277 -7.24 -13.61 -3.05
C ALA A 277 -5.93 -13.44 -2.29
N ALA A 278 -5.34 -12.24 -2.33
CA ALA A 278 -4.12 -11.90 -1.58
C ALA A 278 -4.30 -11.90 -0.06
N MET A 279 -5.54 -11.88 0.46
CA MET A 279 -5.81 -11.95 1.91
C MET A 279 -5.44 -13.31 2.50
N ARG A 280 -5.51 -14.39 1.72
CA ARG A 280 -5.29 -15.73 2.25
C ARG A 280 -3.83 -16.14 2.06
N PRO A 281 -3.14 -16.62 3.11
CA PRO A 281 -1.81 -17.18 2.97
C PRO A 281 -1.84 -18.44 2.10
N GLU A 282 -1.03 -18.45 1.04
CA GLU A 282 -0.80 -19.61 0.16
C GLU A 282 0.28 -20.56 0.72
#